data_AF-A0A1Y2C8Z6-F1
#
_entry.id   AF-A0A1Y2C8Z6-F1
#
_cell.length_a   1.000
_cell.length_b   1.000
_cell.length_c   1.000
_cell.angle_alpha   90.00
_cell.angle_beta   90.00
_cell.angle_gamma   90.00
#
_symmetry.space_group_name_H-M   'P 1'
#
loop_
_entity.id
_entity.type
_entity.pdbx_description
1 polymer ?
#
loop_
_entity_poly.entity_id
_entity_poly.type
_entity_poly.pdbx_seq_one_letter_code
_entity_poly.pdbx_strand_id
1 'polypeptide(L)' 'MAAPLSWFPSIVWAVPKKRTTHGKKRLRMNSKWLRPMKNIIQCPLCGSPSLLHHACKTCMR' A
#
# COMPACT_ATOMS: atom_id res chain seq x y z
N MET A 1 0.54 49.24 2.15
CA MET A 1 0.64 48.56 3.46
C MET A 1 0.38 47.08 3.26
N ALA A 2 1.44 46.29 3.03
CA ALA A 2 1.38 44.83 2.89
C ALA A 2 2.33 44.23 3.93
N ALA A 3 1.83 43.43 4.86
CA ALA A 3 2.63 42.78 5.89
C ALA A 3 3.35 41.54 5.32
N PRO A 4 4.59 41.25 5.73
CA PRO A 4 5.50 40.35 5.02
C PRO A 4 5.23 38.89 5.38
N LEU A 5 4.87 38.08 4.37
CA LEU A 5 4.73 36.63 4.45
C LEU A 5 6.12 35.91 4.52
N SER A 6 7.15 36.53 5.10
CA SER A 6 8.55 36.14 4.92
C SER A 6 9.19 35.39 6.09
N TRP A 7 8.52 35.23 7.24
CA TRP A 7 9.13 34.58 8.41
C TRP A 7 9.04 33.03 8.37
N PHE A 8 8.08 32.44 7.65
CA PHE A 8 7.93 30.99 7.50
C PHE A 8 7.67 30.54 6.05
N PRO A 9 8.59 30.78 5.10
CA PRO A 9 8.36 30.41 3.70
C PRO A 9 8.35 28.89 3.47
N SER A 10 9.11 28.10 4.24
CA SER A 10 9.30 26.66 4.00
C SER A 10 8.21 25.76 4.60
N ILE A 11 7.58 26.18 5.71
CA ILE A 11 6.52 25.41 6.39
C ILE A 11 5.17 25.51 5.66
N VAL A 12 4.94 26.58 4.89
CA VAL A 12 3.63 26.84 4.29
C VAL A 12 3.49 26.26 2.88
N TRP A 13 4.58 25.94 2.17
CA TRP A 13 4.51 25.53 0.76
C TRP A 13 4.17 24.05 0.55
N ALA A 14 4.56 23.16 1.47
CA ALA A 14 4.38 21.71 1.31
C ALA A 14 3.18 21.12 2.10
N VAL A 15 2.20 21.94 2.48
CA VAL A 15 1.03 21.51 3.25
C VAL A 15 -0.21 21.43 2.35
N PRO A 16 -1.03 20.37 2.45
CA PRO A 16 -2.31 20.33 1.75
C PRO A 16 -3.21 21.49 2.20
N LYS A 17 -3.49 22.41 1.27
CA LYS A 17 -4.33 23.60 1.56
C LYS A 17 -5.74 23.25 2.02
N LYS A 18 -6.27 22.09 1.61
CA LYS A 18 -7.65 21.64 1.88
C LYS A 18 -7.71 20.13 2.08
N ARG A 19 -8.67 19.68 2.89
CA ARG A 19 -8.98 18.26 3.10
C ARG A 19 -9.48 17.62 1.80
N THR A 20 -8.98 16.42 1.47
CA THR A 20 -9.48 15.64 0.34
C THR A 20 -10.90 15.13 0.60
N THR A 21 -11.80 15.25 -0.39
CA THR A 21 -13.16 14.70 -0.29
C THR A 21 -13.17 13.18 -0.28
N HIS A 22 -14.24 12.59 0.27
CA HIS A 22 -14.40 11.12 0.33
C HIS A 22 -14.30 10.47 -1.05
N GLY A 23 -14.93 11.06 -2.08
CA GLY A 23 -14.87 10.57 -3.46
C GLY A 23 -13.45 10.57 -4.04
N LYS A 24 -12.70 11.66 -3.87
CA LYS A 24 -11.30 11.77 -4.33
C LYS A 24 -10.39 10.74 -3.65
N LYS A 25 -10.62 10.48 -2.36
CA LYS A 25 -9.91 9.42 -1.62
C LYS A 25 -10.25 8.03 -2.19
N ARG A 26 -11.53 7.74 -2.44
CA ARG A 26 -12.00 6.44 -2.96
C ARG A 26 -11.41 6.13 -4.33
N LEU A 27 -11.46 7.09 -5.27
CA LEU A 27 -10.89 6.90 -6.61
C LEU A 27 -9.38 6.61 -6.57
N ARG A 28 -8.62 7.32 -5.71
CA ARG A 28 -7.18 7.09 -5.54
C ARG A 28 -6.85 5.71 -4.96
N MET A 29 -7.71 5.15 -4.12
CA MET A 29 -7.52 3.82 -3.53
C MET A 29 -8.04 2.70 -4.44
N ASN A 30 -8.97 3.00 -5.34
CA ASN A 30 -9.65 1.99 -6.16
C ASN A 30 -8.68 1.22 -7.06
N SER A 31 -7.64 1.87 -7.57
CA SER A 31 -6.66 1.22 -8.46
C SER A 31 -5.65 0.30 -7.74
N LYS A 32 -5.71 0.23 -6.40
CA LYS A 32 -4.73 -0.47 -5.55
C LYS A 32 -5.30 -1.73 -4.93
N TRP A 33 -5.93 -2.58 -5.73
CA TRP A 33 -6.47 -3.85 -5.25
C TRP A 33 -5.36 -4.92 -5.12
N LEU A 34 -5.56 -5.86 -4.21
CA LEU A 34 -4.68 -7.02 -4.08
C LEU A 34 -4.89 -7.93 -5.29
N ARG A 35 -3.82 -8.24 -6.02
CA ARG A 35 -3.89 -9.20 -7.12
C ARG A 35 -4.06 -10.62 -6.53
N PRO A 36 -4.97 -11.45 -7.06
CA PRO A 36 -5.14 -12.81 -6.58
C PRO A 36 -3.87 -13.62 -6.82
N MET A 37 -3.42 -14.34 -5.78
CA MET A 37 -2.27 -15.23 -5.88
C MET A 37 -2.67 -16.49 -6.64
N LYS A 38 -1.99 -16.76 -7.77
CA LYS A 38 -2.21 -17.96 -8.60
C LYS A 38 -1.15 -19.05 -8.38
N ASN A 39 -0.17 -18.77 -7.54
CA ASN A 39 1.04 -19.57 -7.33
C ASN A 39 0.95 -20.44 -6.07
N ILE A 40 -0.25 -20.86 -5.68
CA ILE A 40 -0.47 -21.69 -4.49
C ILE A 40 -0.62 -23.14 -4.96
N ILE A 41 0.25 -24.03 -4.49
CA ILE A 41 0.23 -25.47 -4.79
C ILE A 41 0.24 -26.25 -3.48
N GLN A 42 -0.42 -27.41 -3.48
CA GLN A 42 -0.36 -28.33 -2.34
C GLN A 42 0.99 -29.03 -2.27
N CYS A 43 1.59 -29.04 -1.08
CA CYS A 43 2.84 -29.76 -0.84
C CYS A 43 2.62 -31.28 -1.02
N PRO A 44 3.49 -32.00 -1.75
CA PRO A 44 3.32 -33.44 -1.99
C PRO A 44 3.46 -34.31 -0.75
N LEU A 45 4.13 -33.83 0.32
CA LEU A 45 4.35 -34.61 1.54
C LEU A 45 3.25 -34.41 2.60
N CYS A 46 2.83 -33.17 2.83
CA CYS A 46 1.91 -32.83 3.93
C CYS A 46 0.55 -32.30 3.48
N GLY A 47 0.34 -32.07 2.19
CA GLY A 47 -0.89 -31.48 1.66
C GLY A 47 -1.12 -30.00 2.01
N SER A 48 -0.24 -29.37 2.81
CA SER A 48 -0.38 -27.95 3.17
C SER A 48 -0.16 -27.04 1.95
N PRO A 49 -0.86 -25.88 1.88
CA PRO A 49 -0.67 -24.92 0.79
C PRO A 49 0.73 -24.30 0.88
N SER A 50 1.47 -24.44 -0.19
CA SER A 50 2.81 -23.90 -0.39
C SER A 50 2.83 -22.95 -1.58
N LEU A 51 3.79 -22.03 -1.61
CA LEU A 51 4.01 -21.17 -2.76
C LEU A 51 4.84 -21.93 -3.79
N LEU A 52 4.53 -21.75 -5.08
CA LEU A 52 5.32 -22.23 -6.21
C LEU A 52 6.78 -21.77 -6.04
N HIS A 53 7.73 -22.69 -6.21
CA HIS A 53 9.19 -22.48 -6.05
C HIS A 53 9.68 -22.24 -4.61
N HIS A 54 8.81 -22.29 -3.60
CA HIS A 54 9.23 -22.25 -2.21
C HIS A 54 9.16 -23.63 -1.58
N ALA A 55 10.17 -23.96 -0.79
CA ALA A 55 10.14 -25.18 -0.01
C ALA A 55 9.13 -25.08 1.14
N CYS A 56 8.49 -26.20 1.46
CA CYS A 56 7.35 -26.22 2.36
C CYS A 56 7.78 -25.94 3.81
N LYS A 57 7.19 -24.91 4.41
CA LYS A 57 7.51 -24.47 5.78
C LYS A 57 7.09 -25.48 6.85
N THR A 58 6.10 -26.33 6.59
CA THR A 58 5.62 -27.33 7.55
C THR A 58 6.47 -28.59 7.53
N CYS A 59 6.99 -29.00 6.36
CA CYS A 59 7.86 -30.18 6.24
C CYS A 59 9.31 -29.91 6.63
N MET A 60 9.79 -28.66 6.51
CA MET A 60 11.18 -28.28 6.84
C MET A 60 11.30 -27.57 8.19
N ARG A 61 10.26 -27.62 9.03
CA ARG A 61 10.32 -27.13 10.41
C ARG A 61 10.75 -28.24 11.35
#